data_AF-A0A382H4T6-F1
#
_entry.id   AF-A0A382H4T6-F1
#
_cell.length_a   1.000
_cell.length_b   1.000
_cell.length_c   1.000
_cell.angle_alpha   90.00
_cell.angle_beta   90.00
_cell.angle_gamma   90.00
#
_symmetry.space_group_name_H-M   'P 1'
#
loop_
_entity.id
_entity.type
_entity.pdbx_description
1 polymer ?
#
loop_
_entity_poly.entity_id
_entity_poly.type
_entity_poly.pdbx_seq_one_letter_code
_entity_poly.pdbx_strand_id
1 'polypeptide(L)'
;MMESLWHSIIRLAPLGPRFVSVTYGAGGGTRVRTHSIVSRIRAETELEPAAHLTCVGATIAEVDAIARGYYEEGVKHVVALRGDPAKGDER
;
A
#
# COMPACT_ATOMS: atom_id res chain seq x y z
N MET A 1 -15.13 -8.19 -2.22
CA MET A 1 -14.07 -7.18 -2.52
C MET A 1 -12.68 -7.81 -2.57
N MET A 2 -12.15 -8.41 -1.48
CA MET A 2 -10.83 -9.07 -1.49
C MET A 2 -10.72 -10.19 -2.53
N GLU A 3 -11.78 -10.98 -2.73
CA GLU A 3 -11.83 -12.03 -3.74
C GLU A 3 -11.68 -11.49 -5.17
N SER A 4 -12.37 -10.39 -5.50
CA SER A 4 -12.26 -9.72 -6.79
C SER A 4 -10.88 -9.09 -7.02
N LEU A 5 -10.28 -8.50 -5.98
CA LEU A 5 -8.90 -8.02 -6.02
C LEU A 5 -7.93 -9.17 -6.32
N TRP A 6 -8.04 -10.28 -5.58
CA TRP A 6 -7.15 -11.42 -5.75
C TRP A 6 -7.29 -12.06 -7.12
N HIS A 7 -8.52 -12.23 -7.60
CA HIS A 7 -8.77 -12.71 -8.96
C HIS A 7 -8.11 -11.81 -10.01
N SER A 8 -8.14 -10.49 -9.82
CA SER A 8 -7.48 -9.54 -10.71
C SER A 8 -5.94 -9.66 -10.65
N ILE A 9 -5.37 -9.83 -9.45
CA ILE A 9 -3.93 -10.05 -9.27
C ILE A 9 -3.48 -11.30 -10.03
N ILE A 10 -4.14 -12.44 -9.82
CA ILE A 10 -3.81 -13.70 -10.49
C ILE A 10 -3.97 -13.58 -12.01
N ARG A 11 -5.02 -12.89 -12.47
CA ARG A 11 -5.26 -12.67 -13.90
C ARG A 11 -4.19 -11.79 -14.56
N LEU A 12 -3.65 -10.80 -13.84
CA LEU A 12 -2.67 -9.85 -14.37
C LEU A 12 -1.22 -10.31 -14.19
N ALA A 13 -0.93 -11.18 -13.23
CA ALA A 13 0.43 -11.65 -12.95
C ALA A 13 1.18 -12.21 -14.16
N PRO A 14 0.56 -13.00 -15.08
CA PRO A 14 1.23 -13.53 -16.27
C PRO A 14 1.69 -12.46 -17.27
N LEU A 15 1.22 -11.21 -17.15
CA LEU A 15 1.67 -10.11 -18.00
C LEU A 15 3.08 -9.61 -17.63
N GLY A 16 3.67 -10.12 -16.55
CA GLY A 16 5.02 -9.77 -16.10
C GLY A 16 5.21 -8.28 -15.81
N PRO A 17 4.33 -7.61 -15.04
CA PRO A 17 4.53 -6.21 -14.71
C PRO A 17 5.81 -6.04 -13.88
N ARG A 18 6.54 -4.94 -14.09
CA ARG A 18 7.76 -4.67 -13.31
C ARG A 18 7.49 -4.49 -11.81
N PHE A 19 6.33 -3.94 -11.46
CA PHE A 19 5.84 -3.84 -10.10
C PHE A 19 4.33 -3.62 -10.13
N VAL A 20 3.67 -3.83 -8.99
CA VAL A 20 2.27 -3.47 -8.77
C VAL A 20 2.17 -2.56 -7.54
N SER A 21 1.35 -1.51 -7.61
CA SER A 21 1.22 -0.58 -6.48
C SER A 21 -0.11 -0.74 -5.76
N VAL A 22 -0.09 -0.68 -4.42
CA VAL A 22 -1.29 -0.72 -3.59
C VAL A 22 -1.56 0.66 -3.02
N THR A 23 -2.75 1.19 -3.29
CA THR A 23 -3.14 2.52 -2.83
C THR A 23 -3.30 2.59 -1.31
N TYR A 24 -3.04 3.77 -0.77
CA TYR A 24 -3.18 4.09 0.64
C TYR A 24 -4.34 5.05 0.80
N GLY A 25 -5.42 4.60 1.46
CA GLY A 25 -6.63 5.39 1.60
C GLY A 25 -6.46 6.56 2.58
N ALA A 26 -6.95 7.73 2.19
CA ALA A 26 -7.11 8.87 3.09
C ALA A 26 -8.17 8.50 4.15
N GLY A 27 -7.75 8.26 5.40
CA GLY A 27 -8.69 8.03 6.51
C GLY A 27 -8.35 6.97 7.56
N GLY A 28 -7.08 6.55 7.72
CA GLY A 28 -6.62 5.80 8.90
C GLY A 28 -7.06 4.33 9.00
N GLY A 29 -8.31 4.00 8.71
CA GLY A 29 -8.83 2.63 8.69
C GLY A 29 -8.28 1.79 7.53
N THR A 30 -7.72 2.43 6.50
CA THR A 30 -7.16 1.78 5.32
C THR A 30 -5.71 1.34 5.49
N ARG A 31 -5.01 1.81 6.54
CA ARG A 31 -3.57 1.56 6.77
C ARG A 31 -3.27 0.06 6.93
N VAL A 32 -4.02 -0.59 7.80
CA VAL A 32 -3.91 -2.04 8.09
C VAL A 32 -4.20 -2.88 6.85
N ARG A 33 -5.14 -2.42 6.00
CA ARG A 33 -5.51 -3.11 4.75
C ARG A 33 -4.45 -2.98 3.67
N THR A 34 -3.86 -1.80 3.49
CA THR A 34 -2.78 -1.62 2.51
C THR A 34 -1.61 -2.52 2.86
N HIS A 35 -1.22 -2.55 4.13
CA HIS A 35 -0.15 -3.41 4.63
C HIS A 35 -0.42 -4.88 4.31
N SER A 36 -1.54 -5.45 4.78
CA SER A 36 -1.83 -6.86 4.57
C SER A 36 -1.93 -7.27 3.10
N ILE A 37 -2.39 -6.38 2.21
CA ILE A 37 -2.41 -6.65 0.77
C ILE A 37 -1.00 -6.68 0.20
N VAL A 38 -0.14 -5.73 0.56
CA VAL A 38 1.25 -5.67 0.09
C VAL A 38 2.02 -6.91 0.55
N SER A 39 1.94 -7.28 1.83
CA SER A 39 2.61 -8.47 2.36
C SER A 39 2.10 -9.74 1.67
N ARG A 40 0.79 -9.82 1.42
CA ARG A 40 0.18 -10.98 0.75
C ARG A 40 0.62 -11.12 -0.70
N ILE A 41 0.68 -10.03 -1.46
CA ILE A 41 1.18 -10.05 -2.85
C ILE A 41 2.61 -10.59 -2.86
N ARG A 42 3.46 -10.10 -1.95
CA ARG A 42 4.84 -10.55 -1.84
C ARG A 42 4.98 -12.02 -1.43
N ALA A 43 4.10 -12.50 -0.56
CA ALA A 43 4.16 -13.85 -0.02
C ALA A 43 3.56 -14.92 -0.96
N GLU A 44 2.53 -14.56 -1.72
CA GLU A 44 1.75 -15.52 -2.52
C GLU A 44 1.97 -15.38 -4.04
N THR A 45 2.76 -14.42 -4.51
CA THR A 45 3.01 -14.19 -5.95
C THR A 45 4.46 -13.79 -6.23
N GLU A 46 4.88 -13.90 -7.49
CA GLU A 46 6.18 -13.41 -7.99
C GLU A 46 6.16 -11.90 -8.33
N LEU A 47 5.09 -11.20 -7.99
CA LEU A 47 4.97 -9.76 -8.24
C LEU A 47 5.75 -8.97 -7.19
N GLU A 48 6.40 -7.89 -7.62
CA GLU A 48 7.05 -6.93 -6.72
C GLU A 48 6.05 -5.84 -6.30
N PRO A 49 5.60 -5.79 -5.03
CA PRO A 49 4.63 -4.79 -4.61
C PRO A 49 5.30 -3.48 -4.17
N ALA A 50 4.66 -2.37 -4.51
CA ALA A 50 4.99 -1.03 -4.05
C ALA A 50 3.88 -0.48 -3.15
N ALA A 51 4.22 -0.12 -1.91
CA ALA A 51 3.25 0.45 -0.98
C ALA A 51 3.14 1.97 -1.16
N HIS A 52 1.93 2.50 -1.31
CA HIS A 52 1.72 3.93 -1.17
C HIS A 52 1.89 4.34 0.31
N LEU A 53 2.56 5.45 0.55
CA LEU A 53 2.75 6.03 1.89
C LEU A 53 2.42 7.51 1.84
N THR A 54 1.45 7.95 2.65
CA THR A 54 1.01 9.35 2.73
C THR A 54 1.32 9.98 4.09
N CYS A 55 1.46 11.31 4.11
CA CYS A 55 1.82 12.06 5.32
C CYS A 55 0.64 12.87 5.92
N VAL A 56 -0.39 13.20 5.13
CA VAL A 56 -1.56 13.95 5.65
C VAL A 56 -2.23 13.15 6.78
N GLY A 57 -2.43 13.80 7.94
CA GLY A 57 -3.06 13.18 9.10
C GLY A 57 -2.22 12.12 9.80
N ALA A 58 -0.89 12.15 9.62
CA ALA A 58 0.06 11.30 10.34
C ALA A 58 1.18 12.14 10.93
N THR A 59 1.62 11.78 12.13
CA THR A 59 2.84 12.28 12.75
C THR A 59 4.07 11.66 12.07
N ILE A 60 5.23 12.29 12.24
CA ILE A 60 6.51 11.74 11.75
C ILE A 60 6.75 10.33 12.31
N ALA A 61 6.46 10.12 13.58
CA ALA A 61 6.64 8.82 14.24
C ALA A 61 5.72 7.73 13.65
N GLU A 62 4.48 8.07 13.28
CA GLU A 62 3.59 7.11 12.61
C GLU A 62 4.09 6.75 11.20
N VAL A 63 4.54 7.74 10.41
CA VAL A 63 5.07 7.48 9.07
C VAL A 63 6.32 6.61 9.13
N ASP A 64 7.22 6.91 10.08
CA ASP A 64 8.43 6.13 10.31
C ASP A 64 8.12 4.69 10.76
N ALA A 65 7.17 4.50 11.67
CA ALA A 65 6.73 3.17 12.10
C ALA A 65 6.15 2.35 10.93
N ILE A 66 5.36 2.97 10.05
CA ILE A 66 4.81 2.30 8.86
C ILE A 66 5.93 1.92 7.88
N ALA A 67 6.88 2.84 7.63
CA ALA A 67 8.01 2.58 6.74
C ALA A 67 8.89 1.43 7.26
N ARG A 68 9.13 1.36 8.58
CA ARG A 68 9.84 0.23 9.21
C ARG A 68 9.08 -1.07 9.06
N GLY A 69 7.76 -1.08 9.28
CA GLY A 69 6.92 -2.26 9.08
C GLY A 69 7.04 -2.82 7.66
N TYR A 70 6.95 -1.97 6.64
CA TYR A 70 7.18 -2.37 5.25
C TYR A 70 8.57 -2.98 5.04
N TYR A 71 9.61 -2.35 5.59
CA TYR A 71 10.97 -2.85 5.46
C TYR A 71 11.15 -4.23 6.12
N GLU A 72 10.59 -4.44 7.31
CA GLU A 72 10.65 -5.71 8.05
C GLU A 72 9.93 -6.85 7.31
N GLU A 73 8.85 -6.53 6.59
CA GLU A 73 8.14 -7.49 5.72
C GLU A 73 8.80 -7.70 4.35
N GLY A 74 9.91 -7.02 4.11
CA GLY A 74 10.73 -7.13 2.89
C GLY A 74 10.17 -6.33 1.71
N VAL A 75 9.24 -5.41 1.94
CA VAL A 75 8.74 -4.48 0.93
C VAL A 75 9.78 -3.38 0.75
N LYS A 76 10.37 -3.29 -0.45
CA LYS A 76 11.47 -2.35 -0.74
C LYS A 76 11.08 -1.20 -1.65
N HIS A 77 9.83 -1.18 -2.11
CA HIS A 77 9.30 -0.16 -3.01
C HIS A 77 8.21 0.65 -2.31
N VAL A 78 8.39 1.97 -2.24
CA VAL A 78 7.44 2.90 -1.64
C VAL A 78 7.11 4.01 -2.64
N VAL A 79 5.82 4.28 -2.81
CA VAL A 79 5.32 5.45 -3.53
C VAL A 79 5.01 6.53 -2.50
N ALA A 80 5.97 7.44 -2.31
CA ALA A 80 5.86 8.53 -1.34
C ALA A 80 4.96 9.66 -1.88
N LEU A 81 3.88 9.95 -1.16
CA LEU A 81 2.86 10.91 -1.57
C LEU A 81 2.53 11.86 -0.41
N ARG A 82 2.05 13.06 -0.73
CA ARG A 82 1.50 13.95 0.31
C ARG A 82 0.27 13.32 0.97
N GLY A 83 -0.65 12.84 0.15
CA GLY A 83 -2.00 12.42 0.56
C GLY A 83 -3.06 13.47 0.22
N ASP A 84 -4.29 13.01 0.13
CA ASP A 84 -5.46 13.86 -0.05
C ASP A 84 -5.83 14.55 1.27
N PRO A 85 -6.40 15.77 1.22
CA PRO A 85 -6.98 16.41 2.39
C PRO A 85 -8.05 15.52 3.04
N ALA A 86 -8.28 15.70 4.35
CA ALA A 86 -9.42 15.05 4.99
C ALA A 86 -10.73 15.54 4.34
N LYS A 87 -11.72 14.66 4.17
CA LYS A 87 -13.04 15.09 3.67
C LYS A 87 -13.61 16.15 4.62
N GLY A 88 -13.76 17.38 4.14
CA GLY A 88 -14.22 18.53 4.92
C GLY A 88 -13.15 19.60 5.18
N ASP A 89 -11.88 19.31 4.87
CA ASP A 89 -10.79 20.31 4.82
C ASP A 89 -10.74 20.89 3.40
N GLU A 90 -11.74 21.68 3.06
CA GLU A 90 -11.63 22.64 1.96
C GLU A 90 -10.88 23.86 2.51
N ARG A 91 -9.72 24.17 1.92
CA ARG A 91 -8.98 25.39 2.23
C ARG A 91 -9.83 26.63 1.99
#